data_AF-A0A956HRX6-F1
#
_entry.id   AF-A0A956HRX6-F1
#
_cell.length_a   1.000
_cell.length_b   1.000
_cell.length_c   1.000
_cell.angle_alpha   90.00
_cell.angle_beta   90.00
_cell.angle_gamma   90.00
#
_symmetry.space_group_name_H-M   'P 1'
#
loop_
_entity.id
_entity.type
_entity.pdbx_description
1 polymer ?
#
loop_
_entity_poly.entity_id
_entity_poly.type
_entity_poly.pdbx_seq_one_letter_code
_entity_poly.pdbx_strand_id
1 'polypeptide(L)'
;ERSFGLDGEADAAARAIIDQVRRDGDQAVVELTERFEGRRLNPENFELPLSAAREALAGLEPELRASLEQAAARVQAFHALQAAALVSTGQSLPGEVLHSRVAPLQCVAVYAPGGTAAYPSSVLHTAIPAKVAGV
;
A
#
# COMPACT_ATOMS: atom_id res chain seq x y z
N GLU A 1 25.81 -1.97 16.29
CA GLU A 1 24.55 -2.75 16.33
C GLU A 1 23.41 -1.91 15.77
N ARG A 2 22.47 -2.50 15.02
CA ARG A 2 21.23 -1.79 14.69
C ARG A 2 20.31 -1.86 15.91
N SER A 3 20.01 -0.71 16.50
CA SER A 3 18.93 -0.58 17.48
C SER A 3 17.61 -0.83 16.77
N PHE A 4 16.77 -1.71 17.32
CA PHE A 4 15.43 -1.97 16.79
C PHE A 4 14.46 -0.82 17.11
N GLY A 5 14.83 0.14 17.97
CA GLY A 5 14.19 1.46 18.07
C GLY A 5 12.68 1.47 18.32
N LEU A 6 12.11 0.41 18.91
CA LEU A 6 10.68 0.34 19.20
C LEU A 6 10.33 0.84 20.61
N ASP A 7 11.32 1.17 21.44
CA ASP A 7 11.13 1.74 22.77
C ASP A 7 11.58 3.20 22.77
N GLY A 8 10.68 4.12 23.14
CA GLY A 8 10.99 5.56 23.24
C GLY A 8 9.81 6.49 22.98
N GLU A 9 10.08 7.80 22.96
CA GLU A 9 9.05 8.85 22.80
C GLU A 9 8.24 8.71 21.50
N ALA A 10 8.89 8.25 20.41
CA ALA A 10 8.22 8.05 19.12
C ALA A 10 7.16 6.93 19.17
N ASP A 11 7.43 5.83 19.86
CA ASP A 11 6.46 4.73 20.03
C ASP A 11 5.28 5.19 20.90
N ALA A 12 5.54 5.90 21.99
CA ALA A 12 4.51 6.48 22.84
C ALA A 12 3.61 7.45 22.06
N ALA A 13 4.21 8.31 21.22
CA ALA A 13 3.47 9.23 20.36
C ALA A 13 2.63 8.49 19.30
N ALA A 14 3.18 7.46 18.65
CA ALA A 14 2.46 6.66 17.67
C ALA A 14 1.26 5.93 18.30
N ARG A 15 1.41 5.36 19.50
CA ARG A 15 0.31 4.74 20.25
C ARG A 15 -0.80 5.75 20.56
N ALA A 16 -0.43 6.93 21.04
CA ALA A 16 -1.40 7.98 21.32
C ALA A 16 -2.19 8.40 20.07
N ILE A 17 -1.52 8.53 18.92
CA ILE A 17 -2.16 8.82 17.63
C ILE A 17 -3.14 7.70 17.24
N ILE A 18 -2.71 6.44 17.31
CA ILE A 18 -3.56 5.29 16.99
C ILE A 18 -4.80 5.26 17.89
N ASP A 19 -4.63 5.48 19.19
CA ASP A 19 -5.74 5.47 20.14
C ASP A 19 -6.70 6.64 19.93
N GLN A 20 -6.20 7.81 19.52
CA GLN A 20 -7.04 8.94 19.13
C GLN A 20 -7.87 8.61 17.89
N VAL A 21 -7.24 8.09 16.82
CA VAL A 21 -7.95 7.69 15.59
C VAL A 21 -8.98 6.59 15.86
N ARG A 22 -8.69 5.63 16.74
CA ARG A 22 -9.65 4.59 17.13
C ARG A 22 -10.88 5.13 17.85
N ARG A 23 -10.73 6.18 18.67
CA ARG A 23 -11.84 6.77 19.42
C ARG A 23 -12.67 7.71 18.57
N ASP A 24 -12.00 8.57 17.81
CA ASP A 24 -12.63 9.75 17.22
C ASP A 24 -12.75 9.66 15.68
N GLY A 25 -12.21 8.60 15.06
CA GLY A 25 -12.37 8.31 13.64
C GLY A 25 -11.82 9.40 12.73
N ASP A 26 -12.59 9.75 11.69
CA ASP A 26 -12.21 10.74 10.68
C ASP A 26 -11.87 12.11 11.27
N GLN A 27 -12.53 12.49 12.37
CA GLN A 27 -12.26 13.77 13.03
C GLN A 27 -10.82 13.84 13.54
N ALA A 28 -10.32 12.75 14.14
CA ALA A 28 -8.90 12.69 14.54
C ALA A 28 -7.98 12.78 13.32
N VAL A 29 -8.32 12.16 12.19
CA VAL A 29 -7.52 12.24 10.98
C VAL A 29 -7.43 13.68 10.49
N VAL A 30 -8.55 14.41 10.43
CA VAL A 30 -8.56 15.84 10.05
C VAL A 30 -7.66 16.67 10.97
N GLU A 31 -7.82 16.52 12.28
CA GLU A 31 -7.04 17.27 13.28
C GLU A 31 -5.54 16.97 13.21
N LEU A 32 -5.19 15.69 13.07
CA LEU A 32 -3.80 15.25 12.99
C LEU A 32 -3.15 15.68 11.66
N THR A 33 -3.88 15.64 10.54
CA THR A 33 -3.38 16.16 9.27
C THR A 33 -3.16 17.67 9.33
N GLU A 34 -4.07 18.45 9.92
CA GLU A 34 -3.86 19.89 10.10
C GLU A 34 -2.65 20.17 10.99
N ARG A 35 -2.50 19.41 12.08
CA ARG A 35 -1.38 19.54 13.01
C ARG A 35 -0.02 19.21 12.39
N PHE A 36 0.09 18.10 11.66
CA PHE A 36 1.39 17.61 11.18
C PHE A 36 1.74 18.06 9.77
N GLU A 37 0.75 18.29 8.91
CA GLU A 37 0.95 18.67 7.51
C GLU A 37 0.57 20.15 7.25
N GLY A 38 -0.04 20.83 8.21
CA GLY A 38 -0.52 22.21 8.02
C GLY A 38 -1.66 22.33 6.99
N ARG A 39 -2.27 21.21 6.61
CA ARG A 39 -3.31 21.13 5.59
C ARG A 39 -4.64 20.75 6.24
N ARG A 40 -5.67 21.55 5.98
CA ARG A 40 -7.04 21.24 6.40
C ARG A 40 -7.70 20.31 5.39
N LEU A 41 -8.08 19.12 5.84
CA LEU A 41 -8.89 18.17 5.06
C LEU A 41 -10.35 18.20 5.52
N ASN A 42 -11.24 17.65 4.70
CA ASN A 42 -12.59 17.29 5.10
C ASN A 42 -12.80 15.79 4.79
N PRO A 43 -13.66 15.06 5.52
CA PRO A 43 -13.89 13.64 5.24
C PRO A 43 -14.34 13.37 3.80
N GLU A 44 -15.04 14.32 3.18
CA GLU A 44 -15.51 14.27 1.79
C GLU A 44 -14.37 14.31 0.74
N ASN A 45 -13.17 14.76 1.12
CA ASN A 45 -12.01 14.92 0.24
C ASN A 45 -10.82 14.02 0.61
N PHE A 46 -11.03 13.05 1.51
CA PHE A 46 -10.02 12.03 1.82
C PHE A 46 -9.67 11.21 0.58
N GLU A 47 -10.66 10.92 -0.26
CA GLU A 47 -10.46 10.20 -1.51
C GLU A 47 -10.23 11.17 -2.67
N LEU A 48 -9.12 10.97 -3.38
CA LEU A 48 -8.86 11.68 -4.62
C LEU A 48 -9.79 11.12 -5.71
N PRO A 49 -10.60 11.95 -6.40
CA PRO A 49 -11.46 11.46 -7.46
C PRO A 49 -10.64 10.88 -8.61
N LEU A 50 -11.14 9.80 -9.21
CA LEU A 50 -10.46 9.13 -10.33
C LEU A 50 -10.21 10.05 -11.53
N SER A 51 -11.04 11.08 -11.73
CA SER A 51 -10.81 12.12 -12.74
C SER A 51 -9.49 12.86 -12.53
N ALA A 52 -9.19 13.28 -11.29
CA ALA A 52 -7.94 13.96 -10.98
C ALA A 52 -6.72 13.06 -11.21
N ALA A 53 -6.83 11.76 -10.90
CA ALA A 53 -5.78 10.79 -11.21
C ALA A 53 -5.56 10.63 -12.73
N ARG A 54 -6.64 10.63 -13.52
CA ARG A 54 -6.57 10.57 -15.00
C ARG A 54 -5.98 11.84 -15.59
N GLU A 55 -6.34 12.99 -15.07
CA GLU A 55 -5.78 14.28 -15.47
C GLU A 55 -4.28 14.33 -15.17
N ALA A 56 -3.86 13.90 -13.97
CA ALA A 56 -2.44 13.80 -13.64
C ALA A 56 -1.68 12.86 -14.58
N LEU A 57 -2.25 11.70 -14.94
CA LEU A 57 -1.67 10.78 -15.92
C LEU A 57 -1.58 11.40 -17.32
N ALA A 58 -2.60 12.14 -17.74
CA ALA A 58 -2.63 12.80 -19.04
C ALA A 58 -1.65 13.98 -19.13
N GLY A 59 -1.35 14.62 -18.00
CA GLY A 59 -0.40 15.73 -17.90
C GLY A 59 1.07 15.31 -17.77
N LEU A 60 1.38 14.01 -17.75
CA LEU A 60 2.77 13.55 -17.71
C LEU A 60 3.48 13.81 -19.03
N GLU A 61 4.75 14.22 -18.93
CA GLU A 61 5.67 14.24 -20.07
C GLU A 61 5.71 12.84 -20.73
N PRO A 62 5.64 12.74 -22.07
CA PRO A 62 5.54 11.45 -22.75
C PRO A 62 6.65 10.45 -22.39
N GLU A 63 7.88 10.93 -22.22
CA GLU A 63 9.03 10.10 -21.85
C GLU A 63 8.93 9.56 -20.41
N LEU A 64 8.47 10.40 -19.48
CA LEU A 64 8.25 9.99 -18.09
C LEU A 64 7.13 8.95 -18.02
N ARG A 65 6.04 9.17 -18.75
CA ARG A 65 4.93 8.21 -18.84
C ARG A 65 5.41 6.87 -19.39
N ALA A 66 6.13 6.87 -20.50
CA ALA A 66 6.66 5.64 -21.10
C ALA A 66 7.59 4.89 -20.13
N SER A 67 8.42 5.62 -19.37
CA SER A 67 9.32 5.04 -18.37
C SER A 67 8.56 4.38 -17.22
N LEU A 68 7.48 5.02 -16.72
CA LEU A 68 6.63 4.47 -15.67
C LEU A 68 5.84 3.24 -16.15
N GLU A 69 5.29 3.29 -17.37
CA GLU A 69 4.59 2.15 -17.97
C GLU A 69 5.53 0.96 -18.20
N GLN A 70 6.76 1.20 -18.65
CA GLN A 70 7.79 0.17 -18.79
C GLN A 70 8.17 -0.44 -17.43
N ALA A 71 8.36 0.40 -16.41
CA ALA A 71 8.66 -0.09 -15.06
C ALA A 71 7.51 -0.94 -14.51
N ALA A 72 6.27 -0.47 -14.65
CA ALA A 72 5.07 -1.19 -14.24
C ALA A 72 4.96 -2.56 -14.92
N ALA A 73 5.16 -2.62 -16.24
CA ALA A 73 5.12 -3.86 -17.01
C ALA A 73 6.16 -4.87 -16.54
N ARG A 74 7.39 -4.41 -16.23
CA ARG A 74 8.46 -5.30 -15.73
C ARG A 74 8.15 -5.84 -14.32
N VAL A 75 7.66 -4.98 -13.42
CA VAL A 75 7.24 -5.40 -12.08
C VAL A 75 6.11 -6.42 -12.16
N GLN A 76 5.10 -6.16 -13.00
CA GLN A 76 3.99 -7.07 -13.20
C GLN A 76 4.44 -8.41 -13.77
N ALA A 77 5.24 -8.41 -14.84
CA ALA A 77 5.72 -9.63 -15.48
C ALA A 77 6.50 -10.52 -14.50
N PHE A 78 7.37 -9.93 -13.67
CA PHE A 78 8.13 -10.68 -12.69
C PHE A 78 7.24 -11.28 -11.59
N HIS A 79 6.32 -10.51 -11.03
CA HIS A 79 5.44 -11.01 -9.97
C HIS A 79 4.41 -12.01 -10.50
N ALA A 80 4.02 -11.92 -11.78
CA ALA A 80 3.14 -12.90 -12.40
C ALA A 80 3.80 -14.28 -12.48
N LEU A 81 5.12 -14.34 -12.77
CA LEU A 81 5.88 -15.60 -12.72
C LEU A 81 5.91 -16.18 -11.30
N GLN A 82 6.12 -15.34 -10.29
CA GLN A 82 6.11 -15.77 -8.89
C GLN A 82 4.73 -16.27 -8.44
N ALA A 83 3.67 -15.55 -8.79
CA ALA A 83 2.29 -15.93 -8.47
C ALA A 83 1.91 -17.26 -9.14
N ALA A 84 2.31 -17.49 -10.40
CA ALA A 84 2.07 -18.76 -11.08
C ALA A 84 2.81 -19.95 -10.42
N ALA A 85 3.93 -19.70 -9.75
CA ALA A 85 4.66 -20.72 -9.00
C ALA A 85 4.05 -21.01 -7.61
N LEU A 86 3.18 -20.13 -7.09
CA LEU A 86 2.46 -20.36 -5.85
C LEU A 86 1.28 -21.31 -6.10
N VAL A 87 1.49 -22.58 -5.77
CA VAL A 87 0.47 -23.63 -5.94
C VAL A 87 -0.09 -24.05 -4.59
N SER A 88 -1.40 -24.22 -4.53
CA SER A 88 -2.02 -24.97 -3.43
C SER A 88 -1.59 -26.43 -3.56
N THR A 89 -1.20 -27.04 -2.45
CA THR A 89 -0.69 -28.42 -2.40
C THR A 89 -1.52 -29.28 -1.46
N GLY A 90 -1.30 -30.58 -1.48
CA GLY A 90 -1.89 -31.49 -0.52
C GLY A 90 -1.22 -32.84 -0.52
N GLN A 91 -1.43 -33.60 0.54
CA GLN A 91 -0.92 -34.95 0.71
C GLN A 91 -2.03 -35.83 1.26
N SER A 92 -2.29 -36.96 0.59
CA SER A 92 -3.19 -37.99 1.10
C SER A 92 -2.40 -39.02 1.90
N LEU A 93 -2.90 -39.33 3.10
CA LEU A 93 -2.40 -40.34 4.01
C LEU A 93 -3.53 -41.35 4.29
N PRO A 94 -3.25 -42.56 4.82
CA PRO A 94 -4.31 -43.48 5.21
C PRO A 94 -5.24 -42.85 6.26
N GLY A 95 -6.49 -42.56 5.86
CA GLY A 95 -7.50 -41.97 6.73
C GLY A 95 -7.49 -40.44 6.84
N GLU A 96 -6.54 -39.74 6.21
CA GLU A 96 -6.36 -38.29 6.37
C GLU A 96 -5.93 -37.63 5.06
N VAL A 97 -6.30 -36.35 4.87
CA VAL A 97 -5.81 -35.53 3.77
C VAL A 97 -5.34 -34.18 4.30
N LEU A 98 -4.09 -33.83 4.02
CA LEU A 98 -3.49 -32.55 4.34
C LEU A 98 -3.58 -31.62 3.14
N HIS A 99 -3.89 -30.34 3.36
CA HIS A 99 -3.94 -29.32 2.31
C HIS A 99 -3.18 -28.07 2.72
N SER A 100 -2.45 -27.50 1.78
CA SER A 100 -1.93 -26.13 1.85
C SER A 100 -2.65 -25.31 0.77
N ARG A 101 -3.32 -24.24 1.18
CA ARG A 101 -4.06 -23.36 0.28
C ARG A 101 -3.38 -22.01 0.20
N VAL A 102 -3.08 -21.58 -1.02
CA VAL A 102 -2.68 -20.20 -1.31
C VAL A 102 -3.94 -19.39 -1.65
N ALA A 103 -4.10 -18.24 -1.02
CA ALA A 103 -5.18 -17.30 -1.31
C ALA A 103 -4.70 -15.85 -1.08
N PRO A 104 -5.21 -14.87 -1.85
CA PRO A 104 -4.94 -13.47 -1.61
C PRO A 104 -5.52 -12.98 -0.28
N LEU A 105 -4.97 -11.87 0.21
CA LEU A 105 -5.62 -11.07 1.24
C LEU A 105 -6.88 -10.42 0.68
N GLN A 106 -7.89 -10.21 1.53
CA GLN A 106 -9.15 -9.57 1.11
C GLN A 106 -8.98 -8.09 0.79
N CYS A 107 -8.05 -7.41 1.47
CA CYS A 107 -7.77 -6.00 1.31
C CYS A 107 -6.33 -5.72 1.73
N VAL A 108 -5.67 -4.79 1.06
CA VAL A 108 -4.38 -4.24 1.45
C VAL A 108 -4.39 -2.72 1.28
N ALA A 109 -3.61 -2.03 2.11
CA ALA A 109 -3.34 -0.61 1.96
C ALA A 109 -1.89 -0.41 1.54
N VAL A 110 -1.66 0.58 0.67
CA VAL A 110 -0.32 1.02 0.26
C VAL A 110 -0.09 2.41 0.83
N TYR A 111 0.97 2.56 1.63
CA TYR A 111 1.45 3.86 2.08
C TYR A 111 2.65 4.27 1.25
N ALA A 112 2.58 5.46 0.65
CA ALA A 112 3.67 6.09 -0.08
C ALA A 112 3.92 7.50 0.49
N PRO A 113 5.16 7.84 0.91
CA PRO A 113 5.47 9.17 1.39
C PRO A 113 5.23 10.26 0.33
N GLY A 114 4.71 11.41 0.76
CA GLY A 114 4.56 12.60 -0.07
C GLY A 114 5.78 13.52 -0.05
N GLY A 115 5.65 14.69 -0.67
CA GLY A 115 6.68 15.74 -0.68
C GLY A 115 7.91 15.39 -1.52
N THR A 116 9.11 15.74 -1.03
CA THR A 116 10.38 15.51 -1.74
C THR A 116 10.77 14.04 -1.84
N ALA A 117 10.12 13.16 -1.07
CA ALA A 117 10.30 11.71 -1.10
C ALA A 117 9.19 10.99 -1.90
N ALA A 118 8.47 11.71 -2.77
CA ALA A 118 7.47 11.13 -3.64
C ALA A 118 8.14 10.25 -4.72
N TYR A 119 8.18 8.94 -4.45
CA TYR A 119 8.74 7.95 -5.38
C TYR A 119 7.63 7.12 -6.02
N PRO A 120 7.31 7.32 -7.32
CA PRO A 120 6.34 6.49 -8.03
C PRO A 120 6.69 5.00 -7.97
N SER A 121 7.98 4.67 -7.92
CA SER A 121 8.47 3.30 -7.79
C SER A 121 7.95 2.60 -6.53
N SER A 122 7.82 3.29 -5.40
CA SER A 122 7.27 2.70 -4.17
C SER A 122 5.82 2.25 -4.36
N VAL A 123 5.02 3.02 -5.09
CA VAL A 123 3.63 2.65 -5.43
C VAL A 123 3.63 1.47 -6.41
N LEU A 124 4.44 1.51 -7.47
CA LEU A 124 4.52 0.41 -8.44
C LEU A 124 4.94 -0.91 -7.77
N HIS A 125 5.96 -0.89 -6.91
CA HIS A 125 6.50 -2.08 -6.25
C HIS A 125 5.60 -2.65 -5.15
N THR A 126 4.56 -1.93 -4.71
CA THR A 126 3.67 -2.40 -3.64
C THR A 126 2.26 -2.69 -4.15
N ALA A 127 1.71 -1.81 -5.00
CA ALA A 127 0.36 -1.97 -5.54
C ALA A 127 0.29 -3.04 -6.64
N ILE A 128 1.28 -3.13 -7.53
CA ILE A 128 1.26 -4.11 -8.63
C ILE A 128 1.32 -5.55 -8.09
N PRO A 129 2.23 -5.92 -7.16
CA PRO A 129 2.23 -7.28 -6.61
C PRO A 129 0.92 -7.64 -5.91
N ALA A 130 0.29 -6.71 -5.20
CA ALA A 130 -1.02 -6.92 -4.60
C ALA A 130 -2.09 -7.24 -5.66
N LYS A 131 -2.10 -6.48 -6.77
CA LYS A 131 -3.02 -6.75 -7.88
C LYS A 131 -2.75 -8.07 -8.59
N VAL A 132 -1.48 -8.42 -8.78
CA VAL A 132 -1.09 -9.73 -9.34
C VAL A 132 -1.51 -10.88 -8.43
N ALA A 133 -1.42 -10.71 -7.10
CA ALA A 133 -1.83 -11.72 -6.14
C ALA A 133 -3.36 -11.95 -6.12
N GLY A 134 -4.15 -11.00 -6.62
CA GLY A 134 -5.61 -11.07 -6.65
C GLY A 134 -6.29 -10.34 -5.49
N VAL A 135 -5.63 -9.31 -4.94
CA VAL A 135 -6.24 -8.37 -3.97
C VAL A 135 -7.12 -7.33 -4.67
#